data_AF-A0A7Y2KJR9-F1
#
_entry.id   AF-A0A7Y2KJR9-F1
#
_cell.length_a   1.000
_cell.length_b   1.000
_cell.length_c   1.000
_cell.angle_alpha   90.00
_cell.angle_beta   90.00
_cell.angle_gamma   90.00
#
_symmetry.space_group_name_H-M   'P 1'
#
loop_
_entity.id
_entity.type
_entity.pdbx_description
1 polymer ?
#
loop_
_entity_poly.entity_id
_entity_poly.type
_entity_poly.pdbx_seq_one_letter_code
_entity_poly.pdbx_strand_id
1 'polypeptide(L)'
;MKNHQGLSKGAAMPRIASPVVGATVAALLYFLSLPSPVTASRAGAAAVAWPGISFVQRAVGLTQPVQVTHAGDGSGTLYVVEQGGRIQTLKDGVLGDVPFLDISARVVTGGERGLLGLAFPSGFATKGHFYVNYTRDPDGATVVARYRVSQDPDVADPS
;
A
#
# COMPACT_ATOMS: atom_id res chain seq x y z
N MET A 1 98.99 -29.93 41.12
CA MET A 1 99.97 -29.64 40.05
C MET A 1 99.40 -28.51 39.20
N LYS A 2 100.01 -27.32 39.26
CA LYS A 2 101.00 -26.83 38.28
C LYS A 2 100.37 -26.78 36.87
N ASN A 3 100.34 -25.69 36.12
CA ASN A 3 101.08 -24.43 36.20
C ASN A 3 100.84 -23.67 34.87
N HIS A 4 101.21 -22.40 34.88
CA HIS A 4 101.86 -21.67 33.76
C HIS A 4 100.97 -21.21 32.58
N GLN A 5 100.74 -19.89 32.48
CA GLN A 5 101.58 -18.88 31.82
C GLN A 5 101.45 -18.89 30.30
N GLY A 6 101.24 -17.73 29.69
CA GLY A 6 101.28 -17.63 28.23
C GLY A 6 100.80 -16.30 27.65
N LEU A 7 101.39 -15.19 28.09
CA LEU A 7 101.36 -13.94 27.32
C LEU A 7 102.45 -14.02 26.24
N SER A 8 102.12 -13.87 24.96
CA SER A 8 103.15 -13.47 23.97
C SER A 8 102.55 -12.74 22.79
N LYS A 9 102.99 -11.49 22.67
CA LYS A 9 102.90 -10.64 21.48
C LYS A 9 103.94 -11.15 20.47
N GLY A 10 103.52 -11.34 19.22
CA GLY A 10 104.42 -11.64 18.10
C GLY A 10 103.94 -10.92 16.85
N ALA A 11 104.76 -9.99 16.36
CA ALA A 11 104.50 -9.14 15.21
C ALA A 11 104.76 -9.85 13.86
N ALA A 12 103.97 -9.51 12.84
CA ALA A 12 104.32 -9.49 11.42
C ALA A 12 103.24 -8.64 10.69
N MET A 13 103.53 -7.47 10.08
CA MET A 13 104.19 -7.19 8.78
C MET A 13 103.34 -7.65 7.56
N PRO A 14 103.35 -6.93 6.42
CA PRO A 14 102.27 -6.01 6.08
C PRO A 14 101.69 -6.16 4.64
N ARG A 15 100.81 -5.21 4.28
CA ARG A 15 100.56 -4.60 2.94
C ARG A 15 99.54 -5.23 1.96
N ILE A 16 98.58 -4.34 1.59
CA ILE A 16 98.06 -3.99 0.23
C ILE A 16 97.13 -5.05 -0.42
N ALA A 17 96.01 -4.79 -1.10
CA ALA A 17 95.37 -3.62 -1.73
C ALA A 17 93.82 -3.76 -1.74
N SER A 18 93.15 -2.62 -1.87
CA SER A 18 91.71 -2.33 -2.05
C SER A 18 91.08 -2.90 -3.34
N PRO A 19 89.83 -2.54 -3.72
CA PRO A 19 88.69 -1.94 -3.02
C PRO A 19 87.40 -2.78 -3.21
N VAL A 20 86.20 -2.29 -2.81
CA VAL A 20 84.92 -2.32 -3.56
C VAL A 20 83.70 -2.21 -2.62
N VAL A 21 82.93 -1.13 -2.84
CA VAL A 21 81.45 -0.96 -2.71
C VAL A 21 80.80 -0.81 -1.33
N GLY A 22 80.34 0.42 -1.08
CA GLY A 22 78.91 0.76 -1.02
C GLY A 22 78.15 0.55 0.29
N ALA A 23 77.59 1.63 0.84
CA ALA A 23 76.14 1.80 1.00
C ALA A 23 75.82 3.06 1.82
N THR A 24 74.95 3.86 1.23
CA THR A 24 74.20 5.01 1.77
C THR A 24 73.40 4.67 3.03
N VAL A 25 73.32 5.58 4.00
CA VAL A 25 72.31 5.53 5.08
C VAL A 25 71.25 6.59 4.80
N ALA A 26 70.10 6.17 4.26
CA ALA A 26 68.88 6.97 4.21
C ALA A 26 68.02 6.60 5.44
N ALA A 27 67.79 7.57 6.32
CA ALA A 27 66.89 7.40 7.45
C ALA A 27 65.44 7.42 6.95
N LEU A 28 64.78 6.26 6.95
CA LEU A 28 63.39 6.13 6.52
C LEU A 28 62.47 6.31 7.75
N LEU A 29 61.86 7.49 7.88
CA LEU A 29 60.80 7.74 8.86
C LEU A 29 59.51 7.06 8.39
N TYR A 30 59.17 5.91 8.99
CA TYR A 30 57.88 5.26 8.80
C TYR A 30 56.79 6.05 9.55
N PHE A 31 55.99 6.85 8.85
CA PHE A 31 54.71 7.32 9.37
C PHE A 31 53.72 6.16 9.36
N LEU A 32 53.36 5.66 10.55
CA LEU A 32 52.31 4.66 10.71
C LEU A 32 50.94 5.31 10.48
N SER A 33 50.44 5.24 9.24
CA SER A 33 49.09 5.67 8.89
C SER A 33 48.08 4.68 9.50
N LEU A 34 47.45 5.04 10.62
CA LEU A 34 46.33 4.30 11.16
C LEU A 34 45.06 4.66 10.36
N PRO A 35 44.36 3.70 9.73
CA PRO A 35 43.10 4.00 9.08
C PRO A 35 42.11 4.46 10.15
N SER A 36 41.61 5.69 10.03
CA SER A 36 40.51 6.15 10.87
C SER A 36 39.27 5.34 10.52
N PRO A 37 38.54 4.78 11.50
CA PRO A 37 37.30 4.07 11.22
C PRO A 37 36.29 5.08 10.67
N VAL A 38 36.01 5.00 9.37
CA VAL A 38 34.87 5.70 8.77
C VAL A 38 33.62 5.04 9.31
N THR A 39 33.07 5.60 10.39
CA THR A 39 31.75 5.20 10.87
C THR A 39 30.74 5.75 9.87
N ALA A 40 30.25 4.90 8.97
CA ALA A 40 29.14 5.25 8.10
C ALA A 40 27.91 5.50 8.99
N SER A 41 27.57 6.77 9.23
CA SER A 41 26.30 7.14 9.82
C SER A 41 25.21 6.78 8.82
N ARG A 42 24.57 5.62 9.02
CA ARG A 42 23.34 5.29 8.32
C ARG A 42 22.28 6.19 8.92
N ALA A 43 22.00 7.31 8.25
CA ALA A 43 20.80 8.09 8.53
C ALA A 43 19.61 7.12 8.44
N GLY A 44 19.05 6.75 9.58
CA GLY A 44 17.88 5.89 9.63
C GLY A 44 16.76 6.62 8.91
N ALA A 45 16.22 6.02 7.85
CA ALA A 45 15.03 6.54 7.21
C ALA A 45 13.95 6.69 8.29
N ALA A 46 13.43 7.90 8.48
CA ALA A 46 12.34 8.13 9.41
C ALA A 46 11.17 7.23 9.01
N ALA A 47 10.70 6.40 9.94
CA ALA A 47 9.56 5.54 9.69
C ALA A 47 8.33 6.39 9.39
N VAL A 48 7.66 6.13 8.27
CA VAL A 48 6.37 6.74 7.96
C VAL A 48 5.34 6.15 8.93
N ALA A 49 4.74 6.99 9.76
CA ALA A 49 3.61 6.60 10.60
C ALA A 49 2.33 6.63 9.77
N TRP A 50 1.72 5.47 9.54
CA TRP A 50 0.43 5.37 8.87
C TRP A 50 -0.71 5.68 9.86
N PRO A 51 -1.79 6.34 9.41
CA PRO A 51 -2.96 6.53 10.25
C PRO A 51 -3.55 5.17 10.65
N GLY A 52 -4.00 5.07 11.90
CA GLY A 52 -4.78 3.91 12.34
C GLY A 52 -6.15 3.93 11.68
N ILE A 53 -6.48 2.87 10.96
CA ILE A 53 -7.80 2.67 10.35
C ILE A 53 -8.57 1.66 11.20
N SER A 54 -9.82 1.99 11.50
CA SER A 54 -10.73 1.06 12.16
C SER A 54 -12.04 0.99 11.39
N PHE A 55 -12.72 -0.14 11.50
CA PHE A 55 -14.03 -0.34 10.92
C PHE A 55 -15.10 -0.12 11.97
N VAL A 56 -16.16 0.58 11.58
CA VAL A 56 -17.37 0.73 12.37
C VAL A 56 -18.50 0.12 11.58
N GLN A 57 -19.23 -0.82 12.19
CA GLN A 57 -20.41 -1.40 11.57
C GLN A 57 -21.49 -0.33 11.42
N ARG A 58 -21.96 -0.11 10.19
CA ARG A 58 -22.97 0.92 9.88
C ARG A 58 -24.38 0.36 9.64
N ALA A 59 -24.50 -0.91 9.24
CA ALA A 59 -25.77 -1.58 8.99
C ALA A 59 -25.60 -3.10 9.11
N VAL A 60 -26.71 -3.80 9.32
CA VAL A 60 -26.87 -5.26 9.24
C VAL A 60 -28.13 -5.57 8.45
N GLY A 61 -28.31 -6.82 8.02
CA GLY A 61 -29.53 -7.25 7.31
C GLY A 61 -29.52 -7.02 5.79
N LEU A 62 -28.39 -6.57 5.24
CA LEU A 62 -28.19 -6.48 3.79
C LEU A 62 -27.92 -7.87 3.19
N THR A 63 -28.43 -8.11 1.98
CA THR A 63 -28.29 -9.36 1.24
C THR A 63 -27.43 -9.15 -0.01
N GLN A 64 -26.22 -9.71 -0.01
CA GLN A 64 -25.26 -9.63 -1.14
C GLN A 64 -25.10 -8.19 -1.70
N PRO A 65 -24.68 -7.21 -0.88
CA PRO A 65 -24.46 -5.85 -1.35
C PRO A 65 -23.29 -5.78 -2.33
N VAL A 66 -23.50 -5.12 -3.48
CA VAL A 66 -22.49 -4.99 -4.56
C VAL A 66 -22.06 -3.55 -4.83
N GLN A 67 -22.84 -2.57 -4.39
CA GLN A 67 -22.48 -1.15 -4.48
C GLN A 67 -23.08 -0.37 -3.31
N VAL A 68 -22.35 0.65 -2.83
CA VAL A 68 -22.88 1.72 -1.98
C VAL A 68 -22.58 3.06 -2.62
N THR A 69 -23.56 3.97 -2.65
CA THR A 69 -23.39 5.32 -3.22
C THR A 69 -24.35 6.32 -2.56
N HIS A 70 -24.28 7.59 -2.96
CA HIS A 70 -25.21 8.65 -2.56
C HIS A 70 -25.73 9.40 -3.79
N ALA A 71 -26.88 10.06 -3.66
CA ALA A 71 -27.47 10.85 -4.75
C ALA A 71 -26.80 12.23 -4.97
N GLY A 72 -25.98 12.68 -4.01
CA GLY A 72 -25.29 13.98 -4.13
C GLY A 72 -26.25 15.17 -3.98
N ASP A 73 -27.37 14.96 -3.29
CA ASP A 73 -28.46 15.91 -3.07
C ASP A 73 -28.44 16.54 -1.68
N GLY A 74 -27.44 16.22 -0.85
CA GLY A 74 -27.32 16.73 0.52
C GLY A 74 -28.23 16.04 1.53
N SER A 75 -29.01 15.02 1.15
CA SER A 75 -29.90 14.28 2.05
C SER A 75 -29.19 13.47 3.14
N GLY A 76 -27.92 13.12 2.90
CA GLY A 76 -27.15 12.17 3.72
C GLY A 76 -27.54 10.71 3.52
N THR A 77 -28.51 10.41 2.64
CA THR A 77 -28.96 9.04 2.35
C THR A 77 -27.91 8.29 1.54
N LEU A 78 -27.55 7.10 2.01
CA LEU A 78 -26.80 6.12 1.23
C LEU A 78 -27.78 5.15 0.55
N TYR A 79 -27.43 4.72 -0.65
CA TYR A 79 -28.15 3.72 -1.43
C TYR A 79 -27.26 2.49 -1.56
N VAL A 80 -27.74 1.35 -1.07
CA VAL A 80 -27.02 0.08 -1.11
C VAL A 80 -27.69 -0.81 -2.14
N VAL A 81 -26.94 -1.19 -3.17
CA VAL A 81 -27.40 -2.08 -4.24
C VAL A 81 -27.20 -3.53 -3.80
N GLU A 82 -28.28 -4.30 -3.76
CA GLU A 82 -28.28 -5.74 -3.47
C GLU A 82 -28.38 -6.52 -4.80
N GLN A 83 -27.49 -7.52 -4.98
CA GLN A 83 -27.39 -8.28 -6.23
C GLN A 83 -28.72 -8.87 -6.69
N GLY A 84 -29.62 -9.19 -5.74
CA GLY A 84 -30.95 -9.74 -5.97
C GLY A 84 -31.97 -8.82 -6.66
N GLY A 85 -31.59 -7.61 -7.07
CA GLY A 85 -32.50 -6.68 -7.76
C GLY A 85 -33.16 -5.67 -6.84
N ARG A 86 -32.57 -5.39 -5.67
CA ARG A 86 -33.07 -4.42 -4.69
C ARG A 86 -32.07 -3.30 -4.44
N ILE A 87 -32.59 -2.11 -4.15
CA ILE A 87 -31.80 -0.99 -3.66
C ILE A 87 -32.37 -0.60 -2.30
N GLN A 88 -31.55 -0.64 -1.26
CA GLN A 88 -31.92 -0.23 0.10
C GLN A 88 -31.47 1.20 0.35
N THR A 89 -32.28 1.99 1.07
CA THR A 89 -31.80 3.24 1.67
C THR A 89 -31.16 2.95 3.03
N LEU A 90 -30.10 3.69 3.35
CA LEU A 90 -29.45 3.68 4.65
C LEU A 90 -29.25 5.13 5.09
N LYS A 91 -29.90 5.53 6.17
CA LYS A 91 -29.82 6.88 6.74
C LYS A 91 -29.56 6.78 8.23
N ASP A 92 -28.51 7.46 8.69
CA ASP A 92 -28.11 7.47 10.11
C ASP A 92 -27.94 6.07 10.74
N GLY A 93 -27.55 5.08 9.94
CA GLY A 93 -27.36 3.69 10.39
C GLY A 93 -28.64 2.83 10.37
N VAL A 94 -29.76 3.39 9.94
CA VAL A 94 -31.06 2.73 9.85
C VAL A 94 -31.38 2.42 8.38
N LEU A 95 -31.68 1.15 8.08
CA LEU A 95 -32.19 0.74 6.77
C LEU A 95 -33.65 1.16 6.63
N GLY A 96 -34.06 1.54 5.42
CA GLY A 96 -35.48 1.76 5.12
C GLY A 96 -36.32 0.49 5.35
N ASP A 97 -37.56 0.67 5.79
CA ASP A 97 -38.52 -0.44 6.00
C ASP A 97 -38.89 -1.14 4.67
N VAL A 98 -38.81 -0.38 3.58
CA VAL A 98 -39.00 -0.85 2.21
C VAL A 98 -37.77 -0.50 1.37
N PRO A 99 -37.43 -1.31 0.36
CA PRO A 99 -36.37 -0.95 -0.57
C PRO A 99 -36.76 0.30 -1.36
N PHE A 100 -35.79 1.15 -1.63
CA PHE A 100 -35.90 2.25 -2.59
C PHE A 100 -36.37 1.75 -3.96
N LEU A 101 -35.85 0.63 -4.44
CA LEU A 101 -36.28 0.00 -5.69
C LEU A 101 -36.30 -1.51 -5.51
N ASP A 102 -37.36 -2.19 -5.96
CA ASP A 102 -37.40 -3.65 -6.11
C ASP A 102 -37.77 -4.00 -7.55
N ILE A 103 -36.79 -4.51 -8.30
CA ILE A 103 -36.94 -5.06 -9.65
C ILE A 103 -36.49 -6.51 -9.70
N SER A 104 -36.51 -7.22 -8.57
CA SER A 104 -36.06 -8.62 -8.46
C SER A 104 -36.71 -9.55 -9.49
N ALA A 105 -37.98 -9.32 -9.83
CA ALA A 105 -38.70 -10.07 -10.86
C ALA A 105 -38.16 -9.87 -12.30
N ARG A 106 -37.30 -8.87 -12.53
CA ARG A 106 -36.67 -8.58 -13.84
C ARG A 106 -35.23 -9.06 -13.92
N VAL A 107 -34.67 -9.61 -12.83
CA VAL A 107 -33.22 -9.81 -12.66
C VAL A 107 -32.88 -11.29 -12.56
N VAL A 108 -31.93 -11.75 -13.39
CA VAL A 108 -31.24 -13.04 -13.18
C VAL A 108 -30.06 -12.82 -12.26
N THR A 109 -29.88 -13.71 -11.28
CA THR A 109 -28.84 -13.58 -10.26
C THR A 109 -27.80 -14.72 -10.32
N GLY A 110 -26.67 -14.51 -9.65
CA GLY A 110 -25.62 -15.51 -9.44
C GLY A 110 -24.37 -15.25 -10.30
N GLY A 111 -23.19 -15.49 -9.69
CA GLY A 111 -21.91 -15.07 -10.28
C GLY A 111 -21.86 -13.56 -10.39
N GLU A 112 -21.53 -13.03 -11.57
CA GLU A 112 -21.61 -11.61 -11.89
C GLU A 112 -22.96 -11.19 -12.48
N ARG A 113 -24.00 -12.02 -12.38
CA ARG A 113 -25.36 -11.63 -12.80
C ARG A 113 -26.13 -11.06 -11.61
N GLY A 114 -26.89 -10.01 -11.85
CA GLY A 114 -27.73 -9.39 -10.84
C GLY A 114 -28.02 -7.94 -11.18
N LEU A 115 -28.46 -7.17 -10.19
CA LEU A 115 -28.39 -5.72 -10.20
C LEU A 115 -27.00 -5.30 -9.74
N LEU A 116 -26.25 -4.59 -10.59
CA LEU A 116 -24.80 -4.39 -10.44
C LEU A 116 -24.39 -2.92 -10.42
N GLY A 117 -25.28 -2.02 -10.82
CA GLY A 117 -24.96 -0.60 -10.92
C GLY A 117 -26.13 0.30 -10.59
N LEU A 118 -25.83 1.41 -9.94
CA LEU A 118 -26.70 2.54 -9.65
C LEU A 118 -25.94 3.85 -9.89
N ALA A 119 -26.54 4.77 -10.65
CA ALA A 119 -26.01 6.11 -10.88
C ALA A 119 -27.10 7.18 -10.81
N PHE A 120 -26.83 8.24 -10.06
CA PHE A 120 -27.67 9.42 -9.98
C PHE A 120 -27.12 10.54 -10.88
N PRO A 121 -27.95 11.20 -11.69
CA PRO A 121 -27.52 12.36 -12.47
C PRO A 121 -27.32 13.58 -11.56
N SER A 122 -26.52 14.54 -12.01
CA SER A 122 -26.46 15.86 -11.36
C SER A 122 -27.85 16.50 -11.31
N GLY A 123 -28.22 17.06 -10.15
CA GLY A 123 -29.55 17.63 -9.93
C GLY A 123 -30.66 16.58 -9.77
N PHE A 124 -30.33 15.37 -9.29
CA PHE A 124 -31.29 14.29 -9.02
C PHE A 124 -32.54 14.77 -8.27
N ALA A 125 -32.37 15.59 -7.22
CA ALA A 125 -33.48 16.12 -6.41
C ALA A 125 -34.56 16.83 -7.25
N THR A 126 -34.19 17.50 -8.34
CA THR A 126 -35.13 18.17 -9.25
C THR A 126 -35.59 17.24 -10.37
N LYS A 127 -34.69 16.37 -10.84
CA LYS A 127 -34.90 15.52 -12.01
C LYS A 127 -35.72 14.26 -11.74
N GLY A 128 -35.67 13.76 -10.51
CA GLY A 128 -36.42 12.59 -10.03
C GLY A 128 -36.16 11.31 -10.82
N HIS A 129 -35.00 11.16 -11.47
CA HIS A 129 -34.66 9.93 -12.19
C HIS A 129 -33.21 9.53 -11.97
N PHE A 130 -32.96 8.23 -12.05
CA PHE A 130 -31.67 7.59 -11.84
C PHE A 130 -31.53 6.43 -12.82
N TYR A 131 -30.35 5.84 -12.86
CA TYR A 131 -30.01 4.78 -13.80
C TYR A 131 -29.50 3.55 -13.06
N VAL A 132 -29.89 2.37 -13.55
CA VAL A 132 -29.41 1.10 -13.03
C VAL A 132 -28.82 0.23 -14.13
N ASN A 133 -27.92 -0.67 -13.76
CA ASN A 133 -27.40 -1.72 -14.62
C ASN A 133 -27.73 -3.10 -14.02
N TYR A 134 -28.37 -3.97 -14.80
CA TYR A 134 -28.71 -5.32 -14.35
C TYR A 134 -28.68 -6.37 -15.47
N THR A 135 -28.60 -7.64 -15.08
CA THR A 135 -28.78 -8.80 -15.97
C THR A 135 -30.25 -9.20 -16.01
N ARG A 136 -30.88 -9.12 -17.18
CA ARG A 136 -32.32 -9.33 -17.36
C ARG A 136 -32.74 -10.79 -17.32
N ASP A 137 -33.87 -11.07 -16.68
CA ASP A 137 -34.60 -12.32 -16.81
C ASP A 137 -35.55 -12.30 -18.02
N PRO A 138 -35.64 -13.38 -18.82
CA PRO A 138 -34.92 -14.66 -18.69
C PRO A 138 -33.65 -14.76 -19.55
N ASP A 139 -33.38 -13.80 -20.43
CA ASP A 139 -32.40 -13.96 -21.51
C ASP A 139 -30.94 -13.65 -21.12
N GLY A 140 -30.72 -13.14 -19.91
CA GLY A 140 -29.39 -12.80 -19.40
C GLY A 140 -28.79 -11.55 -20.04
N ALA A 141 -29.59 -10.74 -20.75
CA ALA A 141 -29.08 -9.54 -21.39
C ALA A 141 -28.67 -8.48 -20.35
N THR A 142 -27.53 -7.81 -20.58
CA THR A 142 -27.16 -6.63 -19.79
C THR A 142 -28.04 -5.45 -20.19
N VAL A 143 -28.75 -4.88 -19.21
CA VAL A 143 -29.64 -3.74 -19.40
C VAL A 143 -29.10 -2.54 -18.63
N VAL A 144 -29.16 -1.37 -19.26
CA VAL A 144 -29.08 -0.07 -18.58
C VAL A 144 -30.45 0.58 -18.68
N ALA A 145 -31.09 0.83 -17.56
CA ALA A 145 -32.46 1.36 -17.50
C ALA A 145 -32.52 2.64 -16.66
N ARG A 146 -33.45 3.53 -17.02
CA ARG A 146 -33.76 4.72 -16.24
C ARG A 146 -35.04 4.48 -15.46
N TYR A 147 -35.00 4.73 -14.15
CA TYR A 147 -36.15 4.69 -13.27
C TYR A 147 -36.43 6.08 -12.69
N ARG A 148 -37.61 6.25 -12.10
CA ARG A 148 -38.02 7.51 -11.46
C ARG A 148 -38.39 7.29 -10.02
N VAL A 149 -38.18 8.31 -9.22
CA VAL A 149 -38.71 8.37 -7.85
C VAL A 149 -40.24 8.49 -7.94
N SER A 150 -40.94 7.85 -7.02
CA SER A 150 -42.40 7.92 -6.90
C SER A 150 -42.83 9.25 -6.25
N GLN A 151 -44.10 9.34 -5.81
CA GLN A 151 -44.52 10.46 -4.97
C GLN A 151 -43.88 10.43 -3.58
N ASP A 152 -43.53 9.23 -3.10
CA ASP A 152 -42.69 9.06 -1.92
C ASP A 152 -41.21 9.20 -2.35
N PRO A 153 -40.46 10.18 -1.82
CA PRO A 153 -39.07 10.40 -2.21
C PRO A 153 -38.14 9.24 -1.84
N ASP A 154 -38.53 8.40 -0.87
CA ASP A 154 -37.75 7.25 -0.42
C ASP A 154 -38.10 5.96 -1.18
N VAL A 155 -39.00 6.03 -2.18
CA VAL A 155 -39.43 4.90 -3.00
C VAL A 155 -39.43 5.25 -4.50
N ALA A 156 -38.86 4.39 -5.33
CA ALA A 156 -38.85 4.48 -6.78
C ALA A 156 -39.95 3.61 -7.41
N ASP A 157 -40.42 4.06 -8.57
CA ASP A 157 -41.35 3.30 -9.40
C ASP A 157 -40.61 2.14 -10.08
N PRO A 158 -41.02 0.86 -9.89
CA PRO A 158 -40.38 -0.29 -10.52
C PRO A 158 -40.84 -0.55 -11.97
N SER A 159 -41.80 0.22 -12.49
CA SER A 159 -42.39 0.00 -13.82
C SER A 159 -41.54 0.54 -14.97
#